data_AF-A0A9E5AEH2-F1
#
_entry.id   AF-A0A9E5AEH2-F1
#
_cell.length_a   1.000
_cell.length_b   1.000
_cell.length_c   1.000
_cell.angle_alpha   90.00
_cell.angle_beta   90.00
_cell.angle_gamma   90.00
#
_symmetry.space_group_name_H-M   'P 1'
#
loop_
_entity.id
_entity.type
_entity.pdbx_description
1 polymer ?
#
loop_
_entity_poly.entity_id
_entity_poly.type
_entity_poly.pdbx_seq_one_letter_code
_entity_poly.pdbx_strand_id
1 'polypeptide(L)' 'MVLPQNGVLYVGWVATAAAYRRRGLADLVMRRALEQATRDTGITRTALHATADGYPGYLQLGYRSVEKFALYGAV' A
#
# COMPACT_ATOMS: atom_id res chain seq x y z
N MET A 1 -3.04 -6.37 2.38
CA MET A 1 -2.74 -6.65 3.81
C MET A 1 -1.71 -5.66 4.33
N VAL A 2 -1.62 -5.49 5.65
CA VAL A 2 -0.59 -4.67 6.32
C VAL A 2 0.21 -5.58 7.27
N LEU A 3 1.53 -5.58 7.17
CA LEU A 3 2.42 -6.42 7.98
C LEU A 3 3.50 -5.55 8.65
N PRO A 4 3.68 -5.62 9.98
CA PRO A 4 4.81 -4.98 10.64
C PRO A 4 6.10 -5.75 10.35
N GLN A 5 7.12 -5.05 9.85
CA GLN A 5 8.44 -5.61 9.56
C GLN A 5 9.51 -4.54 9.83
N ASN A 6 10.49 -4.83 10.69
CA ASN A 6 11.65 -3.96 10.96
C ASN A 6 11.29 -2.48 11.22
N GLY A 7 10.23 -2.23 12.01
CA GLY A 7 9.76 -0.87 12.32
C GLY A 7 9.06 -0.15 11.16
N VAL A 8 8.58 -0.89 10.16
CA VAL A 8 7.80 -0.37 9.03
C VAL A 8 6.54 -1.21 8.84
N LEU A 9 5.42 -0.57 8.57
CA LEU A 9 4.20 -1.23 8.10
C LEU A 9 4.28 -1.44 6.59
N TYR A 10 4.55 -2.67 6.19
CA TYR A 10 4.56 -3.07 4.79
C TYR A 10 3.14 -3.33 4.29
N VAL A 11 2.75 -2.68 3.20
CA VAL A 11 1.48 -2.88 2.53
C VAL A 11 1.69 -3.63 1.23
N GLY A 12 0.93 -4.70 1.03
CA GLY A 12 0.96 -5.48 -0.21
C GLY A 12 -0.41 -6.00 -0.61
N TRP A 13 -0.50 -6.49 -1.85
CA TRP A 13 -1.71 -7.11 -2.42
C TRP A 13 -2.94 -6.20 -2.37
N VAL A 14 -2.75 -4.92 -2.71
CA VAL A 14 -3.85 -3.97 -2.83
C VAL A 14 -4.44 -4.08 -4.24
N ALA A 15 -5.71 -4.44 -4.32
CA ALA A 15 -6.44 -4.51 -5.58
C ALA A 15 -7.83 -3.91 -5.42
N THR A 16 -8.30 -3.25 -6.46
CA THR A 16 -9.69 -2.80 -6.58
C THR A 16 -10.29 -3.44 -7.82
N ALA A 17 -11.39 -4.18 -7.63
CA ALA A 17 -12.13 -4.80 -8.73
C ALA A 17 -12.54 -3.73 -9.76
N ALA A 18 -12.46 -4.07 -11.05
CA ALA A 18 -12.57 -3.10 -12.15
C ALA A 18 -13.84 -2.25 -12.08
N ALA A 19 -14.98 -2.86 -11.74
CA ALA A 19 -16.28 -2.18 -11.59
C ALA A 19 -16.30 -1.06 -10.53
N TYR A 20 -15.35 -1.08 -9.59
CA TYR A 20 -15.29 -0.17 -8.44
C TYR A 20 -14.10 0.80 -8.46
N ARG A 21 -13.28 0.77 -9.52
CA ARG A 21 -12.12 1.67 -9.66
C ARG A 21 -12.57 3.13 -9.86
N ARG A 22 -11.64 4.07 -9.59
CA ARG A 22 -11.84 5.54 -9.73
C ARG A 22 -12.95 6.12 -8.84
N ARG A 23 -13.25 5.44 -7.72
CA ARG A 23 -14.22 5.89 -6.71
C ARG A 23 -13.58 6.25 -5.37
N GLY A 24 -12.26 6.39 -5.32
CA GLY A 24 -11.51 6.67 -4.08
C GLY A 24 -11.40 5.50 -3.09
N LEU A 25 -11.95 4.31 -3.42
CA LEU A 25 -11.99 3.18 -2.50
C LEU A 25 -10.61 2.69 -2.05
N ALA A 26 -9.62 2.69 -2.95
CA ALA A 26 -8.26 2.29 -2.60
C ALA A 26 -7.67 3.22 -1.52
N ASP A 27 -7.82 4.53 -1.66
CA ASP A 27 -7.35 5.53 -0.68
C ASP A 27 -8.02 5.33 0.67
N LEU A 28 -9.35 5.17 0.67
CA LEU A 28 -10.12 4.95 1.90
C LEU A 28 -9.69 3.67 2.64
N VAL A 29 -9.56 2.55 1.92
CA VAL A 29 -9.13 1.28 2.51
C VAL A 29 -7.69 1.37 3.02
N MET A 30 -6.79 2.01 2.27
CA MET A 30 -5.39 2.21 2.67
C MET A 30 -5.30 3.01 3.97
N ARG A 31 -5.97 4.15 4.05
CA ARG A 31 -5.96 5.01 5.25
C ARG A 31 -6.49 4.27 6.46
N ARG A 32 -7.63 3.59 6.32
CA ARG A 32 -8.23 2.84 7.44
C ARG A 32 -7.34 1.69 7.91
N ALA A 33 -6.73 0.94 6.98
CA ALA A 33 -5.87 -0.18 7.31
C ALA A 33 -4.57 0.28 7.99
N LEU A 34 -3.94 1.34 7.49
CA LEU A 34 -2.74 1.93 8.08
C LEU A 34 -3.00 2.56 9.44
N GLU A 35 -4.13 3.25 9.59
CA GLU A 35 -4.55 3.82 10.87
C GLU A 35 -4.74 2.71 11.91
N GLN A 36 -5.43 1.63 11.54
CA GLN A 36 -5.61 0.47 12.42
C GLN A 36 -4.26 -0.14 12.82
N ALA A 37 -3.40 -0.44 11.85
CA ALA A 37 -2.09 -1.03 12.12
C ALA A 37 -1.18 -0.11 12.94
N THR A 38 -1.26 1.21 12.75
CA THR A 38 -0.54 2.20 13.56
C THR A 38 -1.00 2.17 15.01
N ARG A 39 -2.32 2.11 15.24
CA ARG A 39 -2.87 2.00 16.61
C ARG A 39 -2.42 0.70 17.29
N ASP A 40 -2.41 -0.40 16.55
CA ASP A 40 -2.11 -1.73 17.11
C ASP A 40 -0.61 -1.94 17.38
N THR A 41 0.27 -1.27 16.64
CA THR A 41 1.73 -1.52 16.70
C THR A 41 2.56 -0.31 17.14
N GLY A 42 2.00 0.90 17.12
CA GLY A 42 2.74 2.16 17.30
C GLY A 42 3.63 2.55 16.11
N ILE A 43 3.73 1.72 15.05
CA ILE A 43 4.57 1.99 13.89
C ILE A 43 3.84 2.95 12.94
N THR A 44 4.49 4.06 12.59
CA THR A 44 3.93 5.08 11.69
C THR A 44 4.55 5.07 10.29
N ARG A 45 5.77 4.53 10.16
CA ARG A 45 6.47 4.46 8.88
C ARG A 45 5.87 3.34 8.04
N THR A 46 5.60 3.61 6.77
CA THR A 46 4.96 2.65 5.87
C THR A 46 5.78 2.46 4.58
N ALA A 47 5.68 1.28 3.97
CA ALA A 47 6.31 0.96 2.69
C ALA A 47 5.43 0.02 1.88
N LEU A 48 5.56 0.05 0.56
CA LEU A 48 4.82 -0.81 -0.36
C LEU A 48 5.59 -1.00 -1.66
N HIS A 49 5.16 -1.99 -2.44
CA HIS A 49 5.48 -2.07 -3.85
C HIS A 49 4.27 -1.67 -4.68
N ALA A 50 4.51 -1.03 -5.80
CA ALA A 50 3.46 -0.59 -6.72
C ALA A 50 3.67 -1.22 -8.09
N THR A 51 2.58 -1.69 -8.70
CA THR A 51 2.55 -1.91 -10.15
C THR A 51 2.56 -0.56 -10.88
N ALA A 52 2.86 -0.56 -12.18
CA ALA A 52 2.77 0.66 -13.00
C ALA A 52 1.39 1.33 -12.89
N ASP A 53 0.31 0.53 -12.89
CA ASP A 53 -1.06 1.02 -12.75
C ASP A 53 -1.36 1.63 -11.38
N GLY A 54 -0.81 1.06 -10.30
CA GLY A 54 -1.02 1.54 -8.94
C GLY A 54 -0.14 2.74 -8.57
N TYR A 55 0.99 2.91 -9.25
CA TYR A 55 2.02 3.90 -8.93
C TYR A 55 1.48 5.34 -8.81
N PRO A 56 0.68 5.88 -9.74
CA PRO A 56 0.15 7.24 -9.62
C PRO A 56 -0.72 7.44 -8.38
N GLY A 57 -1.51 6.44 -8.00
CA GLY A 57 -2.37 6.51 -6.81
C GLY A 57 -1.57 6.60 -5.51
N TYR A 58 -0.45 5.88 -5.42
CA TYR A 58 0.41 5.96 -4.23
C TYR A 58 1.16 7.28 -4.12
N LEU A 59 1.54 7.92 -5.23
CA LEU A 59 2.09 9.27 -5.21
C LEU A 59 1.07 10.28 -4.64
N GLN A 60 -0.21 10.17 -5.06
CA GLN A 60 -1.28 11.02 -4.53
C GLN A 60 -1.56 10.78 -3.03
N LEU A 61 -1.30 9.56 -2.56
CA LEU A 61 -1.39 9.21 -1.13
C LEU A 61 -0.20 9.72 -0.31
N GLY A 62 0.82 10.31 -0.94
CA GLY A 62 2.00 10.89 -0.28
C GLY A 62 3.20 9.95 -0.21
N TYR A 63 3.17 8.80 -0.89
CA TYR A 63 4.37 7.97 -1.04
C TYR A 63 5.35 8.61 -2.02
N ARG A 64 6.62 8.25 -1.86
CA ARG A 64 7.69 8.54 -2.82
C ARG A 64 8.34 7.26 -3.31
N SER A 65 8.78 7.25 -4.57
CA SER A 65 9.59 6.16 -5.10
C SER A 65 10.93 6.10 -4.39
N VAL A 66 11.39 4.90 -4.04
CA VAL A 66 12.71 4.67 -3.44
C VAL A 66 13.59 3.78 -4.32
N GLU A 67 13.01 2.82 -5.04
CA GLU A 67 13.74 1.89 -5.90
C GLU A 67 12.79 1.27 -6.93
N LYS A 68 13.33 0.72 -8.03
CA LYS A 68 12.60 -0.12 -8.99
C LYS A 68 13.19 -1.54 -8.96
N PHE A 69 12.32 -2.53 -8.91
CA PHE A 69 12.74 -3.93 -8.87
C PHE A 69 11.74 -4.83 -9.59
N ALA A 70 12.22 -5.99 -10.03
CA ALA A 70 11.37 -7.08 -10.51
C ALA A 70 10.91 -7.92 -9.32
N LEU A 71 9.61 -8.21 -9.25
CA LEU A 71 9.06 -9.15 -8.27
C LEU A 71 8.71 -10.45 -9.00
N TYR A 72 9.33 -11.55 -8.58
CA TYR A 72 9.03 -12.88 -9.08
C TYR A 72 8.17 -13.60 -8.04
N GLY A 73 7.02 -14.12 -8.46
CA GLY A 73 6.19 -15.01 -7.66
C GLY A 73 6.33 -16.45 -8.16
N ALA A 74 6.15 -17.43 -7.28
CA ALA A 74 5.92 -18.80 -7.72
C ALA A 74 4.55 -18.84 -8.43
N VAL A 75 4.56 -19.18 -9.71
CA VAL A 75 3.36 -19.53 -10.49
C VAL A 75 2.91 -20.94 -10.17
#